data_AF-A0A327RFP5-F1
#
_entry.id   AF-A0A327RFP5-F1
#
_cell.length_a   1.000
_cell.length_b   1.000
_cell.length_c   1.000
_cell.angle_alpha   90.00
_cell.angle_beta   90.00
_cell.angle_gamma   90.00
#
_symmetry.space_group_name_H-M   'P 1'
#
loop_
_entity.id
_entity.type
_entity.pdbx_description
1 polymer ?
#
loop_
_entity_poly.entity_id
_entity_poly.type
_entity_poly.pdbx_seq_one_letter_code
_entity_poly.pdbx_strand_id
1 'polypeptide(L)'
;MITRLLLLTSLMVFLLSCKDHQKTKENVSIDQLTVVAPQDSVPFPSELTHFQTPAENPVFTGTGSDTWDQKIRERGYILKEDGTYHMWYTGFQTEKEPLSLGYATSLDGIAWKRHDNNPVFNESWTEDMMVIKVDGTYHMFAEGKNDVAHRLTSTDRIHWTDHGSLDMRNADGSPLSEGPYGTPTVWRENNMWYLFYERNDLGIWLATSKDLKVWTNVQDEPVITMGPEAYDKYGVAVNQIIKYKGWYYAYYHGTPFKDWSLWSTNVAASKDLVHWKKYLQNPIMEENRSSGILVPDGDQFRLYTMHDKVEVHFPKSPKKN
;
A
#
# COMPACT_ATOMS: atom_id res chain seq x y z
N MET A 1 -10.58 -34.03 46.80
CA MET A 1 -9.83 -35.23 47.24
C MET A 1 -10.47 -36.46 46.61
N ILE A 2 -9.73 -37.13 45.71
CA ILE A 2 -9.63 -38.59 45.41
C ILE A 2 -10.97 -39.33 45.18
N THR A 3 -11.27 -39.96 44.03
CA THR A 3 -10.49 -41.00 43.33
C THR A 3 -10.90 -41.14 41.85
N ARG A 4 -9.92 -41.38 40.96
CA ARG A 4 -10.08 -41.83 39.56
C ARG A 4 -10.35 -43.34 39.48
N LEU A 5 -11.04 -43.80 38.44
CA LEU A 5 -10.60 -45.01 37.71
C LEU A 5 -11.11 -45.03 36.25
N LEU A 6 -10.17 -45.17 35.32
CA LEU A 6 -10.38 -45.50 33.90
C LEU A 6 -10.59 -47.02 33.74
N LEU A 7 -11.30 -47.45 32.68
CA LEU A 7 -10.99 -48.70 31.97
C LEU A 7 -11.49 -48.59 30.51
N LEU A 8 -10.57 -48.39 29.56
CA LEU A 8 -10.14 -49.33 28.51
C LEU A 8 -11.21 -49.79 27.51
N THR A 9 -11.06 -49.27 26.29
CA THR A 9 -11.63 -49.74 25.03
C THR A 9 -11.00 -51.06 24.58
N SER A 10 -11.82 -52.02 24.13
CA SER A 10 -11.38 -53.24 23.43
C SER A 10 -11.98 -53.28 22.01
N LEU A 11 -11.11 -53.70 21.10
CA LEU A 11 -11.19 -53.82 19.66
C LEU A 11 -11.98 -55.07 19.23
N MET A 12 -12.81 -55.02 18.18
CA MET A 12 -12.93 -56.16 17.26
C MET A 12 -13.65 -55.81 15.95
N VAL A 13 -12.92 -56.00 14.85
CA VAL A 13 -13.42 -56.05 13.47
C VAL A 13 -14.02 -57.44 13.22
N PHE A 14 -15.20 -57.50 12.61
CA PHE A 14 -15.70 -58.71 11.96
C PHE A 14 -16.04 -58.41 10.50
N LEU A 15 -15.33 -59.08 9.59
CA LEU A 15 -15.67 -59.26 8.18
C LEU A 15 -16.31 -60.65 8.05
N LEU A 16 -17.55 -60.74 7.55
CA LEU A 16 -18.13 -61.98 7.04
C LEU A 16 -19.08 -61.70 5.85
N SER A 17 -18.55 -62.06 4.69
CA SER A 17 -19.11 -62.52 3.41
C SER A 17 -20.60 -62.93 3.31
N CYS A 18 -21.29 -62.55 2.20
CA CYS A 18 -21.70 -63.44 1.08
C CYS A 18 -22.85 -62.88 0.19
N LYS A 19 -22.57 -62.85 -1.12
CA LYS A 19 -23.41 -63.13 -2.33
C LYS A 19 -24.71 -62.36 -2.65
N ASP A 20 -24.61 -61.65 -3.78
CA ASP A 20 -25.50 -61.49 -4.95
C ASP A 20 -27.04 -61.55 -4.78
N HIS A 21 -27.68 -60.42 -5.10
CA HIS A 21 -28.86 -60.40 -5.98
C HIS A 21 -29.00 -59.07 -6.76
N GLN A 22 -29.05 -59.23 -8.09
CA GLN A 22 -29.72 -58.44 -9.14
C GLN A 22 -30.02 -56.94 -8.97
N LYS A 23 -29.43 -56.18 -9.91
CA LYS A 23 -29.85 -54.92 -10.54
C LYS A 23 -31.25 -54.35 -10.17
N THR A 24 -31.22 -53.15 -9.61
CA THR A 24 -32.14 -52.05 -9.97
C THR A 24 -31.34 -50.76 -10.04
N LYS A 25 -31.42 -50.08 -11.19
CA LYS A 25 -30.90 -48.72 -11.39
C LYS A 25 -31.87 -47.77 -10.69
N GLU A 26 -31.46 -47.19 -9.58
CA GLU A 26 -32.05 -45.95 -9.08
C GLU A 26 -31.03 -44.82 -9.25
N ASN A 27 -31.36 -43.89 -10.14
CA ASN A 27 -30.69 -42.61 -10.27
C ASN A 27 -30.94 -41.82 -8.99
N VAL A 28 -29.96 -41.77 -8.09
CA VAL A 28 -29.96 -40.76 -7.03
C VAL A 28 -29.55 -39.44 -7.66
N SER A 29 -30.56 -38.58 -7.81
CA SER A 29 -30.40 -37.16 -8.08
C SER A 29 -29.47 -36.56 -7.03
N ILE A 30 -28.29 -36.10 -7.47
CA ILE A 30 -27.37 -35.28 -6.67
C ILE A 30 -27.88 -33.84 -6.81
N ASP A 31 -29.07 -33.57 -6.29
CA ASP A 31 -29.52 -32.19 -6.13
C ASP A 31 -29.25 -31.72 -4.69
N GLN A 32 -28.50 -30.62 -4.65
CA GLN A 32 -28.38 -29.69 -3.52
C GLN A 32 -27.52 -30.14 -2.34
N LEU A 33 -26.23 -30.39 -2.62
CA LEU A 33 -25.21 -29.77 -1.77
C LEU A 33 -25.09 -28.31 -2.22
N THR A 34 -25.87 -27.43 -1.59
CA THR A 34 -25.55 -26.00 -1.58
C THR A 34 -24.16 -25.86 -0.97
N VAL A 35 -23.15 -25.72 -1.82
CA VAL A 35 -21.86 -25.16 -1.42
C VAL A 35 -22.17 -23.75 -0.97
N VAL A 36 -22.33 -23.56 0.34
CA VAL A 36 -22.23 -22.23 0.93
C VAL A 36 -20.79 -21.81 0.67
N ALA A 37 -20.58 -21.02 -0.39
CA ALA A 37 -19.32 -20.34 -0.62
C ALA A 37 -18.96 -19.62 0.70
N PRO A 38 -17.70 -19.65 1.16
CA PRO A 38 -17.34 -18.91 2.36
C PRO A 38 -17.66 -17.44 2.09
N GLN A 39 -18.55 -16.88 2.90
CA GLN A 39 -19.09 -15.53 2.75
C GLN A 39 -18.02 -14.43 2.97
N ASP A 40 -16.75 -14.78 3.22
CA ASP A 40 -15.68 -13.84 3.61
C ASP A 40 -14.30 -14.13 2.98
N SER A 41 -14.23 -14.67 1.76
CA SER A 41 -12.94 -14.65 1.04
C SER A 41 -12.66 -13.23 0.55
N VAL A 42 -11.87 -12.47 1.33
CA VAL A 42 -11.34 -11.17 0.91
C VAL A 42 -10.78 -11.29 -0.52
N PRO A 43 -11.30 -10.50 -1.49
CA PRO A 43 -10.91 -10.66 -2.87
C PRO A 43 -9.56 -9.98 -3.11
N PHE A 44 -8.59 -10.73 -3.60
CA PHE A 44 -7.33 -10.20 -4.15
C PHE A 44 -7.33 -10.45 -5.66
N PRO A 45 -8.04 -9.61 -6.43
CA PRO A 45 -8.24 -9.86 -7.84
C PRO A 45 -6.91 -9.67 -8.61
N SER A 46 -6.75 -10.39 -9.72
CA SER A 46 -5.50 -10.38 -10.50
C SER A 46 -5.15 -8.99 -11.01
N GLU A 47 -6.14 -8.17 -11.35
CA GLU A 47 -5.93 -6.78 -11.78
C GLU A 47 -5.29 -5.86 -10.73
N LEU A 48 -5.29 -6.28 -9.45
CA LEU A 48 -4.66 -5.53 -8.35
C LEU A 48 -3.36 -6.18 -7.84
N THR A 49 -3.04 -7.40 -8.26
CA THR A 49 -1.98 -8.21 -7.65
C THR A 49 -1.00 -8.85 -8.63
N HIS A 50 -1.37 -8.96 -9.90
CA HIS A 50 -0.56 -9.64 -10.91
C HIS A 50 -0.12 -8.66 -11.99
N PHE A 51 1.16 -8.27 -11.92
CA PHE A 51 1.76 -7.39 -12.90
C PHE A 51 2.97 -8.06 -13.55
N GLN A 52 3.33 -7.56 -14.73
CA GLN A 52 4.50 -7.94 -15.49
C GLN A 52 5.38 -6.71 -15.69
N THR A 53 6.65 -6.87 -15.38
CA THR A 53 7.70 -5.87 -15.61
C THR A 53 8.19 -5.95 -17.06
N PRO A 54 8.04 -4.89 -17.87
CA PRO A 54 8.65 -4.79 -19.19
C PRO A 54 10.18 -4.70 -19.12
N ALA A 55 10.84 -5.10 -20.21
CA ALA A 55 12.31 -5.04 -20.33
C ALA A 55 12.83 -3.62 -20.54
N GLU A 56 11.96 -2.70 -20.99
CA GLU A 56 12.23 -1.31 -21.31
C GLU A 56 12.33 -0.41 -20.08
N ASN A 57 12.09 -0.94 -18.88
CA ASN A 57 12.32 -0.23 -17.61
C ASN A 57 13.82 0.09 -17.41
N PRO A 58 14.16 1.13 -16.61
CA PRO A 58 13.25 2.07 -15.96
C PRO A 58 12.69 3.14 -16.90
N VAL A 59 11.53 3.71 -16.56
CA VAL A 59 10.88 4.79 -17.32
C VAL A 59 11.33 6.19 -16.87
N PHE A 60 11.92 6.31 -15.68
CA PHE A 60 12.48 7.55 -15.17
C PHE A 60 13.59 7.27 -14.15
N THR A 61 14.65 8.07 -14.15
CA THR A 61 15.79 7.97 -13.22
C THR A 61 16.24 9.37 -12.81
N GLY A 62 17.09 9.48 -11.79
CA GLY A 62 17.88 10.69 -11.56
C GLY A 62 18.72 11.07 -12.79
N THR A 63 19.18 12.31 -12.85
CA THR A 63 19.92 12.82 -14.02
C THR A 63 21.32 12.21 -14.16
N GLY A 64 21.87 11.66 -13.07
CA GLY A 64 23.26 11.19 -13.01
C GLY A 64 24.29 12.30 -13.21
N SER A 65 23.85 13.56 -13.29
CA SER A 65 24.68 14.74 -13.58
C SER A 65 24.70 15.68 -12.37
N ASP A 66 25.47 16.76 -12.43
CA ASP A 66 25.54 17.78 -11.38
C ASP A 66 24.26 18.66 -11.40
N THR A 67 23.13 18.07 -11.00
CA THR A 67 21.83 18.73 -10.81
C THR A 67 21.25 18.37 -9.45
N TRP A 68 20.30 19.17 -8.97
CA TRP A 68 19.62 18.94 -7.68
C TRP A 68 19.00 17.52 -7.58
N ASP A 69 18.53 16.95 -8.70
CA ASP A 69 18.00 15.59 -8.84
C ASP A 69 18.98 14.62 -9.51
N GLN A 70 20.28 14.74 -9.21
CA GLN A 70 21.31 13.79 -9.62
C GLN A 70 20.86 12.35 -9.37
N LYS A 71 20.29 12.12 -8.18
CA LYS A 71 19.60 10.89 -7.77
C LYS A 71 18.15 11.22 -7.45
N ILE A 72 17.33 10.18 -7.49
CA ILE A 72 15.97 10.21 -6.94
C ILE A 72 15.85 9.10 -5.91
N ARG A 73 14.83 9.19 -5.06
CA ARG A 73 14.52 8.17 -4.07
C ARG A 73 13.03 7.91 -3.96
N GLU A 74 12.69 6.88 -3.19
CA GLU A 74 11.35 6.58 -2.70
C GLU A 74 10.74 7.73 -1.88
N ARG A 75 9.43 7.73 -1.63
CA ARG A 75 8.33 7.37 -2.52
C ARG A 75 7.77 8.63 -3.17
N GLY A 76 7.95 8.76 -4.49
CA GLY A 76 7.18 9.72 -5.29
C GLY A 76 5.70 9.34 -5.42
N TYR A 77 4.92 10.20 -6.07
CA TYR A 77 3.49 9.96 -6.32
C TYR A 77 3.12 10.24 -7.77
N ILE A 78 2.32 9.36 -8.37
CA ILE A 78 1.75 9.56 -9.70
C ILE A 78 0.23 9.69 -9.62
N LEU A 79 -0.29 10.76 -10.20
CA LEU A 79 -1.72 11.01 -10.41
C LEU A 79 -1.99 11.09 -11.92
N LYS A 80 -3.03 10.40 -12.40
CA LYS A 80 -3.53 10.60 -13.76
C LYS A 80 -4.77 11.49 -13.72
N GLU A 81 -4.73 12.61 -14.41
CA GLU A 81 -5.81 13.59 -14.49
C GLU A 81 -5.85 14.21 -15.89
N ASP A 82 -7.04 14.43 -16.45
CA ASP A 82 -7.24 15.08 -17.75
C ASP A 82 -6.38 14.49 -18.90
N GLY A 83 -6.22 13.16 -18.89
CA GLY A 83 -5.43 12.43 -19.89
C GLY A 83 -3.90 12.55 -19.73
N THR A 84 -3.43 13.22 -18.68
CA THR A 84 -2.01 13.41 -18.39
C THR A 84 -1.62 12.69 -17.10
N TYR A 85 -0.45 12.08 -17.10
CA TYR A 85 0.20 11.56 -15.90
C TYR A 85 1.06 12.67 -15.29
N HIS A 86 0.88 12.88 -14.00
CA HIS A 86 1.56 13.86 -13.18
C HIS A 86 2.38 13.12 -12.13
N MET A 87 3.70 13.34 -12.11
CA MET A 87 4.59 12.74 -11.13
C MET A 87 5.23 13.81 -10.27
N TRP A 88 5.12 13.64 -8.96
CA TRP A 88 5.97 14.33 -8.00
C TRP A 88 7.01 13.34 -7.50
N TYR A 89 8.27 13.76 -7.45
CA TYR A 89 9.39 12.91 -7.12
C TYR A 89 10.40 13.64 -6.25
N THR A 90 11.09 12.90 -5.38
CA THR A 90 12.17 13.44 -4.56
C THR A 90 13.48 13.36 -5.33
N GLY A 91 14.21 14.48 -5.41
CA GLY A 91 15.55 14.53 -6.00
C GLY A 91 16.58 15.03 -4.98
N PHE A 92 17.79 14.49 -5.10
CA PHE A 92 18.91 14.84 -4.23
C PHE A 92 20.26 14.57 -4.88
N GLN A 93 21.31 15.21 -4.36
CA GLN A 93 22.71 14.93 -4.69
C GLN A 93 23.39 14.09 -3.59
N THR A 94 23.21 14.49 -2.33
CA THR A 94 23.78 13.84 -1.16
C THR A 94 22.75 13.69 -0.04
N GLU A 95 22.91 12.67 0.79
CA GLU A 95 22.04 12.41 1.96
C GLU A 95 22.13 13.50 3.06
N LYS A 96 23.01 14.50 2.88
CA LYS A 96 23.24 15.56 3.87
C LYS A 96 22.48 16.84 3.55
N GLU A 97 21.87 16.93 2.38
CA GLU A 97 21.14 18.12 1.94
C GLU A 97 19.62 17.89 2.00
N PRO A 98 18.83 18.97 2.17
CA PRO A 98 17.39 18.86 2.12
C PRO A 98 16.90 18.26 0.79
N LEU A 99 16.05 17.25 0.91
CA LEU A 99 15.39 16.62 -0.21
C LEU A 99 14.38 17.57 -0.83
N SER A 100 14.48 17.76 -2.14
CA SER A 100 13.66 18.70 -2.90
C SER A 100 12.61 17.98 -3.74
N LEU A 101 11.49 18.66 -3.98
CA LEU A 101 10.37 18.16 -4.74
C LEU A 101 10.49 18.54 -6.22
N GLY A 102 10.56 17.53 -7.09
CA GLY A 102 10.45 17.67 -8.53
C GLY A 102 9.05 17.38 -9.04
N TYR A 103 8.80 17.85 -10.26
CA TYR A 103 7.59 17.55 -11.01
C TYR A 103 7.92 17.10 -12.43
N ALA A 104 7.19 16.11 -12.93
CA ALA A 104 7.29 15.63 -14.30
C ALA A 104 5.90 15.25 -14.84
N THR A 105 5.76 15.30 -16.17
CA THR A 105 4.53 14.94 -16.85
C THR A 105 4.76 13.90 -17.93
N SER A 106 3.75 13.11 -18.24
CA SER A 106 3.77 12.15 -19.34
C SER A 106 2.37 12.02 -19.93
N LEU A 107 2.28 11.87 -21.26
CA LEU A 107 1.00 11.61 -21.94
C LEU A 107 0.68 10.12 -22.02
N ASP A 108 1.71 9.27 -22.06
CA ASP A 108 1.60 7.83 -22.21
C ASP A 108 1.93 7.06 -20.92
N GLY A 109 2.41 7.74 -19.88
CA GLY A 109 2.85 7.16 -18.61
C GLY A 109 4.19 6.42 -18.70
N ILE A 110 4.94 6.61 -19.79
CA ILE A 110 6.22 5.93 -20.09
C ILE A 110 7.29 6.98 -20.40
N ALA A 111 7.05 7.88 -21.35
CA ALA A 111 7.95 8.96 -21.68
C ALA A 111 7.67 10.17 -20.78
N TRP A 112 8.58 10.43 -19.84
CA TRP A 112 8.43 11.49 -18.84
C TRP A 112 9.24 12.75 -19.20
N LYS A 113 8.57 13.90 -19.20
CA LYS A 113 9.20 15.23 -19.31
C LYS A 113 9.25 15.89 -17.94
N ARG A 114 10.45 16.16 -17.43
CA ARG A 114 10.66 17.03 -16.25
C ARG A 114 10.10 18.43 -16.50
N HIS A 115 9.61 19.08 -15.44
CA HIS A 115 9.24 20.48 -15.50
C HIS A 115 10.47 21.36 -15.69
N ASP A 116 10.36 22.38 -16.54
CA ASP A 116 11.51 23.20 -16.96
C ASP A 116 12.10 24.03 -15.80
N ASN A 117 11.27 24.38 -14.80
CA ASN A 117 11.69 25.13 -13.60
C ASN A 117 11.77 24.25 -12.33
N ASN A 118 12.13 22.96 -12.48
CA ASN A 118 12.40 22.13 -11.32
C ASN A 118 13.61 22.64 -10.49
N PRO A 119 13.66 22.41 -9.16
CA PRO A 119 12.62 21.78 -8.34
C PRO A 119 11.42 22.71 -8.17
N VAL A 120 10.22 22.14 -8.04
CA VAL A 120 8.97 22.89 -7.84
C VAL A 120 8.76 23.30 -6.38
N PHE A 121 9.47 22.67 -5.44
CA PHE A 121 9.50 23.08 -4.04
C PHE A 121 10.79 22.61 -3.36
N ASN A 122 11.42 23.50 -2.59
CA ASN A 122 12.69 23.26 -1.89
C ASN A 122 12.84 24.05 -0.58
N GLU A 123 11.73 24.54 -0.01
CA GLU A 123 11.76 25.34 1.23
C GLU A 123 11.84 24.47 2.49
N SER A 124 11.41 23.21 2.40
CA SER A 124 11.52 22.21 3.47
C SER A 124 11.85 20.83 2.90
N TRP A 125 12.38 19.96 3.74
CA TRP A 125 12.53 18.53 3.45
C TRP A 125 11.19 17.94 3.01
N THR A 126 11.15 17.28 1.87
CA THR A 126 9.91 16.71 1.30
C THR A 126 10.23 15.37 0.64
N GLU A 127 9.76 14.28 1.25
CA GLU A 127 9.87 12.92 0.68
C GLU A 127 8.64 12.06 0.99
N ASP A 128 8.66 10.77 0.59
CA ASP A 128 7.62 9.78 0.88
C ASP A 128 6.18 10.30 0.82
N MET A 129 5.83 10.86 -0.33
CA MET A 129 4.72 11.77 -0.49
C MET A 129 3.49 11.07 -1.08
N MET A 130 2.32 11.64 -0.82
CA MET A 130 1.11 11.34 -1.55
C MET A 130 0.39 12.63 -1.92
N VAL A 131 -0.34 12.62 -3.04
CA VAL A 131 -1.13 13.77 -3.48
C VAL A 131 -2.59 13.37 -3.68
N ILE A 132 -3.50 14.13 -3.08
CA ILE A 132 -4.95 13.99 -3.29
C ILE A 132 -5.55 15.35 -3.66
N LYS A 133 -6.42 15.38 -4.67
CA LYS A 133 -7.14 16.59 -5.08
C LYS A 133 -8.53 16.63 -4.44
N VAL A 134 -8.85 17.74 -3.78
CA VAL A 134 -10.14 18.00 -3.14
C VAL A 134 -10.57 19.43 -3.45
N ASP A 135 -11.78 19.59 -3.97
CA ASP A 135 -12.42 20.89 -4.21
C ASP A 135 -11.52 21.90 -4.98
N GLY A 136 -10.74 21.38 -5.95
CA GLY A 136 -9.83 22.17 -6.78
C GLY A 136 -8.43 22.41 -6.19
N THR A 137 -8.17 21.93 -4.97
CA THR A 137 -6.87 22.03 -4.30
C THR A 137 -6.18 20.67 -4.24
N TYR A 138 -4.91 20.62 -4.63
CA TYR A 138 -4.03 19.48 -4.37
C TYR A 138 -3.51 19.59 -2.94
N HIS A 139 -3.71 18.54 -2.16
CA HIS A 139 -3.11 18.35 -0.85
C HIS A 139 -2.00 17.32 -0.99
N MET A 140 -0.79 17.70 -0.62
CA MET A 140 0.33 16.80 -0.47
C MET A 140 0.54 16.51 1.01
N PHE A 141 0.70 15.24 1.34
CA PHE A 141 1.23 14.81 2.63
C PHE A 141 2.57 14.15 2.34
N ALA A 142 3.60 14.56 3.06
CA ALA A 142 4.96 14.11 2.84
C ALA A 142 5.68 13.90 4.17
N GLU A 143 6.77 13.16 4.13
CA GLU A 143 7.75 13.14 5.21
C GLU A 143 8.59 14.42 5.16
N GLY A 144 8.71 15.05 6.33
CA GLY A 144 9.61 16.16 6.56
C GLY A 144 10.85 15.75 7.35
N LYS A 145 11.56 16.74 7.86
CA LYS A 145 12.78 16.53 8.65
C LYS A 145 12.51 15.64 9.87
N ASN A 146 13.42 14.69 10.12
CA ASN A 146 13.33 13.69 11.20
C ASN A 146 12.12 12.76 11.06
N ASP A 147 11.65 12.52 9.83
CA ASP A 147 10.56 11.61 9.54
C ASP A 147 9.24 12.04 10.22
N VAL A 148 8.97 13.34 10.13
CA VAL A 148 7.80 14.00 10.72
C VAL A 148 6.89 14.44 9.58
N ALA A 149 5.70 13.86 9.50
CA ALA A 149 4.77 14.21 8.43
C ALA A 149 4.35 15.69 8.48
N HIS A 150 4.30 16.31 7.31
CA HIS A 150 3.81 17.67 7.09
C HIS A 150 2.86 17.72 5.89
N ARG A 151 2.16 18.85 5.72
CA ARG A 151 1.15 19.02 4.66
C ARG A 151 1.46 20.25 3.81
N LEU A 152 1.41 20.07 2.49
CA LEU A 152 1.47 21.16 1.53
C LEU A 152 0.18 21.27 0.72
N THR A 153 -0.09 22.45 0.17
CA THR A 153 -1.20 22.67 -0.76
C THR A 153 -0.76 23.39 -2.03
N SER A 154 -1.39 23.04 -3.15
CA SER A 154 -1.22 23.73 -4.44
C SER A 154 -2.55 23.79 -5.18
N THR A 155 -2.76 24.79 -6.03
CA THR A 155 -3.89 24.86 -6.96
C THR A 155 -3.50 24.55 -8.41
N ASP A 156 -2.20 24.44 -8.68
CA ASP A 156 -1.65 24.28 -10.04
C ASP A 156 -0.59 23.17 -10.16
N ARG A 157 -0.39 22.38 -9.09
CA ARG A 157 0.52 21.22 -8.97
C ARG A 157 1.99 21.57 -8.76
N ILE A 158 2.37 22.84 -8.93
CA ILE A 158 3.78 23.25 -8.98
C ILE A 158 4.13 24.36 -7.99
N HIS A 159 3.20 25.25 -7.64
CA HIS A 159 3.43 26.22 -6.57
C HIS A 159 2.82 25.68 -5.27
N TRP A 160 3.67 25.35 -4.31
CA TRP A 160 3.28 24.72 -3.05
C TRP A 160 3.38 25.70 -1.87
N THR A 161 2.40 25.63 -0.97
CA THR A 161 2.41 26.29 0.33
C THR A 161 2.51 25.23 1.41
N ASP A 162 3.57 25.26 2.22
CA ASP A 162 3.74 24.39 3.38
C ASP A 162 2.92 24.89 4.59
N HIS A 163 2.22 23.97 5.24
CA HIS A 163 1.40 24.22 6.43
C HIS A 163 2.06 23.70 7.72
N GLY A 164 3.27 23.14 7.61
CA GLY A 164 4.02 22.57 8.72
C GLY A 164 3.56 21.18 9.13
N SER A 165 4.16 20.67 10.20
CA SER A 165 3.94 19.33 10.74
C SER A 165 2.49 19.11 11.19
N LEU A 166 2.02 17.87 11.06
CA LEU A 166 0.67 17.48 11.46
C LEU A 166 0.52 17.44 12.99
N ASP A 167 -0.58 17.98 13.52
CA ASP A 167 -0.92 17.85 14.95
C ASP A 167 -1.56 16.47 15.21
N MET A 168 -0.72 15.50 15.60
CA MET A 168 -1.12 14.12 15.88
C MET A 168 -1.51 13.90 17.34
N ARG A 169 -2.61 13.17 17.57
CA ARG A 169 -3.17 12.85 18.89
C ARG A 169 -3.44 11.36 19.05
N ASN A 170 -3.22 10.84 20.26
CA ASN A 170 -3.69 9.51 20.66
C ASN A 170 -5.22 9.45 20.64
N ALA A 171 -5.79 8.24 20.78
CA ALA A 171 -7.24 8.03 20.72
C ALA A 171 -8.01 8.77 21.84
N ASP A 172 -7.36 9.04 22.96
CA ASP A 172 -7.89 9.83 24.08
C ASP A 172 -7.78 11.36 23.87
N GLY A 173 -7.18 11.80 22.76
CA GLY A 173 -6.97 13.22 22.41
C GLY A 173 -5.70 13.84 22.99
N SER A 174 -4.90 13.11 23.77
CA SER A 174 -3.59 13.57 24.24
C SER A 174 -2.60 13.71 23.07
N PRO A 175 -1.61 14.62 23.15
CA PRO A 175 -0.55 14.72 22.14
C PRO A 175 0.16 13.38 21.91
N LEU A 176 0.42 13.04 20.65
CA LEU A 176 1.28 11.92 20.31
C LEU A 176 2.69 12.16 20.88
N SER A 177 3.33 11.09 21.38
CA SER A 177 4.72 11.14 21.86
C SER A 177 5.66 11.65 20.77
N GLU A 178 6.71 12.40 21.15
CA GLU A 178 7.77 12.83 20.23
C GLU A 178 8.41 11.64 19.47
N GLY A 179 8.83 11.90 18.24
CA GLY A 179 9.51 10.95 17.37
C GLY A 179 8.90 10.89 15.96
N PRO A 180 9.42 10.00 15.10
CA PRO A 180 8.92 9.79 13.75
C PRO A 180 7.44 9.42 13.69
N TYR A 181 6.75 9.95 12.67
CA TYR A 181 5.41 9.54 12.24
C TYR A 181 5.27 9.79 10.73
N GLY A 182 6.03 9.04 9.97
CA GLY A 182 6.26 9.18 8.54
C GLY A 182 5.26 8.49 7.63
N THR A 183 5.71 8.39 6.39
CA THR A 183 5.08 7.84 5.20
C THR A 183 3.57 8.11 5.14
N PRO A 184 3.16 9.39 5.22
CA PRO A 184 1.75 9.71 5.37
C PRO A 184 0.97 9.34 4.10
N THR A 185 -0.05 8.52 4.26
CA THR A 185 -0.99 8.15 3.20
C THR A 185 -2.41 8.52 3.59
N VAL A 186 -3.06 9.35 2.77
CA VAL A 186 -4.40 9.85 3.07
C VAL A 186 -5.48 9.22 2.19
N TRP A 187 -6.60 8.91 2.81
CA TRP A 187 -7.88 8.59 2.17
C TRP A 187 -8.94 9.59 2.62
N ARG A 188 -9.91 9.91 1.75
CA ARG A 188 -11.03 10.80 2.10
C ARG A 188 -12.35 10.18 1.68
N GLU A 189 -13.29 10.11 2.60
CA GLU A 189 -14.66 9.69 2.34
C GLU A 189 -15.63 10.34 3.33
N ASN A 190 -16.86 10.67 2.90
CA ASN A 190 -17.91 11.23 3.75
C ASN A 190 -17.48 12.46 4.59
N ASN A 191 -16.74 13.38 3.98
CA ASN A 191 -16.14 14.57 4.63
C ASN A 191 -15.20 14.26 5.80
N MET A 192 -14.73 13.02 5.91
CA MET A 192 -13.70 12.61 6.86
C MET A 192 -12.38 12.37 6.12
N TRP A 193 -11.30 12.84 6.71
CA TRP A 193 -9.94 12.51 6.31
C TRP A 193 -9.42 11.38 7.17
N TYR A 194 -8.78 10.41 6.53
CA TYR A 194 -8.13 9.26 7.15
C TYR A 194 -6.66 9.35 6.80
N LEU A 195 -5.80 9.38 7.81
CA LEU A 195 -4.35 9.40 7.67
C LEU A 195 -3.81 8.09 8.19
N PHE A 196 -3.18 7.35 7.29
CA PHE A 196 -2.31 6.24 7.66
C PHE A 196 -0.89 6.78 7.78
N TYR A 197 -0.21 6.39 8.84
CA TYR A 197 1.16 6.83 9.13
C TYR A 197 1.90 5.71 9.87
N GLU A 198 3.23 5.71 9.79
CA GLU A 198 4.07 4.72 10.44
C GLU A 198 4.68 5.25 11.75
N ARG A 199 5.37 4.40 12.52
CA ARG A 199 6.25 4.82 13.63
C ARG A 199 7.55 3.99 13.60
N ASN A 200 8.64 4.54 13.06
CA ASN A 200 9.92 3.84 12.87
C ASN A 200 9.82 2.51 12.07
N ASP A 201 8.91 2.45 11.12
CA ASP A 201 8.48 1.32 10.31
C ASP A 201 7.91 0.13 11.10
N LEU A 202 7.55 0.33 12.38
CA LEU A 202 7.15 -0.79 13.26
C LEU A 202 5.66 -1.14 13.20
N GLY A 203 4.91 -0.50 12.32
CA GLY A 203 3.47 -0.67 12.18
C GLY A 203 2.87 0.49 11.39
N ILE A 204 1.61 0.33 11.00
CA ILE A 204 0.84 1.40 10.36
C ILE A 204 -0.35 1.71 11.26
N TRP A 205 -0.45 2.96 11.71
CA TRP A 205 -1.55 3.49 12.50
C TRP A 205 -2.56 4.23 11.62
N LEU A 206 -3.73 4.49 12.18
CA LEU A 206 -4.80 5.22 11.52
C LEU A 206 -5.29 6.36 12.42
N ALA A 207 -5.22 7.58 11.89
CA ALA A 207 -5.81 8.77 12.48
C ALA A 207 -6.90 9.36 11.58
N THR A 208 -7.78 10.18 12.16
CA THR A 208 -8.82 10.88 11.42
C THR A 208 -8.81 12.38 11.69
N SER A 209 -9.29 13.15 10.71
CA SER A 209 -9.47 14.58 10.84
C SER A 209 -10.69 15.06 10.06
N LYS A 210 -11.39 16.06 10.60
CA LYS A 210 -12.47 16.77 9.88
C LYS A 210 -12.01 18.10 9.29
N ASP A 211 -10.91 18.66 9.79
CA ASP A 211 -10.48 20.03 9.51
C ASP A 211 -9.05 20.13 8.96
N LEU A 212 -8.35 19.00 8.83
CA LEU A 212 -6.94 18.88 8.43
C LEU A 212 -5.94 19.53 9.40
N LYS A 213 -6.40 20.01 10.56
CA LYS A 213 -5.56 20.67 11.56
C LYS A 213 -5.16 19.70 12.64
N VAL A 214 -6.14 18.99 13.22
CA VAL A 214 -5.91 18.00 14.28
C VAL A 214 -6.25 16.62 13.74
N TRP A 215 -5.34 15.67 13.97
CA TRP A 215 -5.46 14.27 13.58
C TRP A 215 -5.51 13.42 14.84
N THR A 216 -6.59 12.66 15.02
CA THR A 216 -6.78 11.83 16.22
C THR A 216 -6.82 10.36 15.84
N ASN A 217 -6.00 9.55 16.51
CA ASN A 217 -5.97 8.10 16.32
C ASN A 217 -7.35 7.48 16.49
N VAL A 218 -7.68 6.55 15.59
CA VAL A 218 -8.87 5.70 15.71
C VAL A 218 -8.66 4.68 16.84
N GLN A 219 -7.43 4.18 16.96
CA GLN A 219 -6.94 3.33 18.04
C GLN A 219 -5.42 3.53 18.15
N ASP A 220 -4.84 3.27 19.32
CA ASP A 220 -3.40 3.48 19.56
C ASP A 220 -2.55 2.23 19.23
N GLU A 221 -3.19 1.13 18.84
CA GLU A 221 -2.55 -0.04 18.25
C GLU A 221 -2.53 0.04 16.71
N PRO A 222 -1.47 -0.44 16.03
CA PRO A 222 -1.40 -0.39 14.57
C PRO A 222 -2.55 -1.18 13.91
N VAL A 223 -3.10 -0.64 12.82
CA VAL A 223 -4.12 -1.28 11.99
C VAL A 223 -3.52 -2.30 11.01
N ILE A 224 -2.23 -2.15 10.68
CA ILE A 224 -1.44 -3.18 9.99
C ILE A 224 -0.13 -3.36 10.77
N THR A 225 0.09 -4.56 11.30
CA THR A 225 1.30 -4.94 12.04
C THR A 225 2.36 -5.54 11.12
N MET A 226 3.63 -5.49 11.52
CA MET A 226 4.69 -6.33 10.93
C MET A 226 4.38 -7.83 11.10
N GLY A 227 4.82 -8.66 10.14
CA GLY A 227 4.65 -10.11 10.19
C GLY A 227 3.18 -10.57 10.29
N PRO A 228 2.93 -11.84 10.68
CA PRO A 228 3.92 -12.85 11.09
C PRO A 228 4.77 -13.42 9.95
N GLU A 229 4.41 -13.17 8.70
CA GLU A 229 5.12 -13.65 7.53
C GLU A 229 6.53 -13.02 7.40
N ALA A 230 7.41 -13.70 6.67
CA ALA A 230 8.82 -13.32 6.60
C ALA A 230 9.07 -12.03 5.82
N TYR A 231 8.23 -11.70 4.83
CA TYR A 231 8.49 -10.61 3.87
C TYR A 231 8.41 -9.20 4.47
N ASP A 232 7.71 -9.04 5.59
CA ASP A 232 7.52 -7.76 6.29
C ASP A 232 7.78 -7.88 7.80
N LYS A 233 8.70 -8.77 8.16
CA LYS A 233 9.02 -9.11 9.55
C LYS A 233 9.73 -7.99 10.33
N TYR A 234 10.40 -7.06 9.64
CA TYR A 234 11.27 -6.06 10.28
C TYR A 234 10.91 -4.61 9.96
N GLY A 235 9.90 -4.37 9.13
CA GLY A 235 9.42 -3.04 8.82
C GLY A 235 8.20 -3.06 7.90
N VAL A 236 7.29 -2.11 8.10
CA VAL A 236 6.12 -1.84 7.26
C VAL A 236 5.80 -0.34 7.22
N ALA A 237 5.45 0.15 6.03
CA ALA A 237 4.84 1.47 5.85
C ALA A 237 3.96 1.48 4.58
N VAL A 238 3.00 2.41 4.52
CA VAL A 238 1.92 2.38 3.51
C VAL A 238 2.22 3.32 2.34
N ASN A 239 1.98 2.83 1.11
CA ASN A 239 2.21 3.59 -0.11
C ASN A 239 0.95 4.28 -0.62
N GLN A 240 -0.19 3.57 -0.57
CA GLN A 240 -1.42 4.04 -1.21
C GLN A 240 -2.62 3.27 -0.66
N ILE A 241 -3.73 3.98 -0.45
CA ILE A 241 -5.04 3.38 -0.26
C ILE A 241 -5.88 3.60 -1.51
N ILE A 242 -6.51 2.54 -2.01
CA ILE A 242 -7.53 2.61 -3.06
C ILE A 242 -8.82 1.95 -2.60
N LYS A 243 -9.94 2.32 -3.23
CA LYS A 243 -11.22 1.62 -3.08
C LYS A 243 -11.60 0.97 -4.40
N TYR A 244 -11.83 -0.34 -4.38
CA TYR A 244 -12.16 -1.12 -5.57
C TYR A 244 -13.23 -2.17 -5.25
N LYS A 245 -14.32 -2.20 -6.04
CA LYS A 245 -15.45 -3.14 -5.89
C LYS A 245 -15.93 -3.30 -4.44
N GLY A 246 -16.02 -2.20 -3.70
CA GLY A 246 -16.52 -2.15 -2.31
C GLY A 246 -15.52 -2.64 -1.25
N TRP A 247 -14.24 -2.76 -1.57
CA TRP A 247 -13.16 -3.06 -0.64
C TRP A 247 -12.10 -1.95 -0.69
N TYR A 248 -11.45 -1.71 0.45
CA TYR A 248 -10.22 -0.93 0.50
C TYR A 248 -9.03 -1.84 0.29
N TYR A 249 -8.04 -1.36 -0.44
CA TYR A 249 -6.76 -2.02 -0.63
C TYR A 249 -5.64 -1.06 -0.23
N ALA A 250 -4.75 -1.53 0.62
CA ALA A 250 -3.51 -0.86 0.98
C ALA A 250 -2.39 -1.49 0.18
N TYR A 251 -1.76 -0.71 -0.69
CA TYR A 251 -0.43 -1.01 -1.18
C TYR A 251 0.54 -0.51 -0.11
N TYR A 252 1.39 -1.39 0.38
CA TYR A 252 2.33 -1.08 1.46
C TYR A 252 3.67 -1.72 1.16
N HIS A 253 4.74 -1.18 1.71
CA HIS A 253 6.04 -1.79 1.61
C HIS A 253 6.43 -2.50 2.90
N GLY A 254 7.26 -3.53 2.76
CA GLY A 254 7.77 -4.28 3.91
C GLY A 254 9.15 -4.87 3.65
N THR A 255 9.90 -5.08 4.73
CA THR A 255 11.26 -5.61 4.70
C THR A 255 11.39 -6.95 5.42
N PRO A 256 12.05 -7.96 4.79
CA PRO A 256 12.37 -9.22 5.44
C PRO A 256 13.67 -9.18 6.25
N PHE A 257 14.43 -8.08 6.23
CA PHE A 257 15.75 -7.99 6.83
C PHE A 257 15.83 -6.92 7.91
N LYS A 258 16.52 -7.24 9.02
CA LYS A 258 16.72 -6.33 10.16
C LYS A 258 17.59 -5.11 9.83
N ASP A 259 18.41 -5.20 8.80
CA ASP A 259 19.26 -4.11 8.31
C ASP A 259 18.59 -3.24 7.25
N TRP A 260 17.33 -3.54 6.91
CA TRP A 260 16.50 -2.79 5.97
C TRP A 260 17.09 -2.67 4.55
N SER A 261 17.91 -3.65 4.17
CA SER A 261 18.60 -3.70 2.87
C SER A 261 17.69 -4.03 1.68
N LEU A 262 16.49 -4.56 1.92
CA LEU A 262 15.52 -4.92 0.89
C LEU A 262 14.11 -4.56 1.30
N TRP A 263 13.38 -3.93 0.39
CA TRP A 263 11.96 -3.64 0.53
C TRP A 263 11.16 -4.20 -0.66
N SER A 264 9.92 -4.56 -0.39
CA SER A 264 8.98 -5.18 -1.33
C SER A 264 7.65 -4.44 -1.36
N THR A 265 6.89 -4.47 -2.47
CA THR A 265 5.48 -4.02 -2.46
C THR A 265 4.58 -5.20 -2.11
N ASN A 266 3.63 -4.92 -1.23
CA ASN A 266 2.67 -5.84 -0.65
C ASN A 266 1.26 -5.25 -0.77
N VAL A 267 0.24 -6.11 -0.66
CA VAL A 267 -1.16 -5.70 -0.68
C VAL A 267 -1.88 -6.26 0.55
N ALA A 268 -2.70 -5.42 1.19
CA ALA A 268 -3.68 -5.82 2.19
C ALA A 268 -5.05 -5.27 1.82
N ALA A 269 -6.13 -5.87 2.33
CA ALA A 269 -7.49 -5.44 2.05
C ALA A 269 -8.34 -5.36 3.32
N SER A 270 -9.27 -4.40 3.34
CA SER A 270 -10.14 -4.08 4.47
C SER A 270 -11.54 -3.67 4.01
N LYS A 271 -12.53 -3.85 4.89
CA LYS A 271 -13.88 -3.29 4.72
C LYS A 271 -14.07 -1.94 5.41
N ASP A 272 -13.25 -1.61 6.40
CA ASP A 272 -13.52 -0.55 7.37
C ASP A 272 -12.30 0.33 7.67
N LEU A 273 -11.18 0.13 6.96
CA LEU A 273 -9.90 0.83 7.15
C LEU A 273 -9.16 0.47 8.46
N VAL A 274 -9.76 -0.33 9.34
CA VAL A 274 -9.20 -0.69 10.65
C VAL A 274 -8.72 -2.14 10.65
N HIS A 275 -9.54 -3.07 10.14
CA HIS A 275 -9.22 -4.49 10.12
C HIS A 275 -8.71 -4.87 8.73
N TRP A 276 -7.42 -5.19 8.65
CA TRP A 276 -6.75 -5.53 7.40
C TRP A 276 -6.39 -7.01 7.32
N LYS A 277 -6.63 -7.60 6.16
CA LYS A 277 -6.13 -8.93 5.79
C LYS A 277 -5.02 -8.76 4.77
N LYS A 278 -3.82 -9.28 5.06
CA LYS A 278 -2.71 -9.31 4.10
C LYS A 278 -2.94 -10.34 3.01
N TYR A 279 -2.45 -10.08 1.80
CA TYR A 279 -2.51 -11.03 0.70
C TYR A 279 -1.55 -12.20 0.94
N LEU A 280 -2.05 -13.43 0.85
CA LEU A 280 -1.27 -14.64 1.14
C LEU A 280 -0.12 -14.89 0.16
N GLN A 281 -0.13 -14.25 -1.02
CA GLN A 281 0.95 -14.34 -2.01
C GLN A 281 1.79 -13.07 -2.06
N ASN A 282 1.74 -12.23 -1.01
CA ASN A 282 2.74 -11.18 -0.85
C ASN A 282 4.15 -11.80 -0.76
N PRO A 283 5.17 -11.08 -1.25
CA PRO A 283 5.10 -9.78 -1.92
C PRO A 283 4.61 -9.86 -3.38
N ILE A 284 4.01 -8.77 -3.87
CA ILE A 284 3.61 -8.65 -5.29
C ILE A 284 4.72 -8.05 -6.17
N MET A 285 5.70 -7.36 -5.56
CA MET A 285 6.94 -6.89 -6.18
C MET A 285 8.09 -6.97 -5.18
N GLU A 286 9.27 -7.34 -5.65
CA GLU A 286 10.50 -7.48 -4.85
C GLU A 286 11.61 -6.55 -5.39
N GLU A 287 12.86 -6.73 -4.92
CA GLU A 287 14.05 -6.04 -5.48
C GLU A 287 14.00 -4.51 -5.35
N ASN A 288 13.60 -3.99 -4.18
CA ASN A 288 13.47 -2.54 -3.92
C ASN A 288 12.48 -1.83 -4.87
N ARG A 289 11.54 -2.59 -5.44
CA ARG A 289 10.33 -2.06 -6.08
C ARG A 289 9.24 -1.88 -5.03
N SER A 290 9.54 -1.20 -3.93
CA SER A 290 8.72 -1.19 -2.71
C SER A 290 7.59 -0.16 -2.73
N SER A 291 7.83 1.00 -3.33
CA SER A 291 6.91 2.13 -3.34
C SER A 291 5.84 2.02 -4.44
N GLY A 292 4.96 1.03 -4.31
CA GLY A 292 3.92 0.72 -5.27
C GLY A 292 2.79 1.75 -5.29
N ILE A 293 2.62 2.44 -6.42
CA ILE A 293 1.50 3.35 -6.69
C ILE A 293 0.68 2.80 -7.86
N LEU A 294 -0.58 2.46 -7.58
CA LEU A 294 -1.51 1.99 -8.59
C LEU A 294 -2.21 3.17 -9.27
N VAL A 295 -2.14 3.21 -10.59
CA VAL A 295 -2.69 4.30 -11.41
C VAL A 295 -3.71 3.73 -12.42
N PRO A 296 -4.96 4.24 -12.44
CA PRO A 296 -5.96 3.80 -13.40
C PRO A 296 -5.53 4.01 -14.86
N ASP A 297 -5.80 3.01 -15.71
CA ASP A 297 -5.57 3.07 -17.15
C ASP A 297 -6.68 2.35 -17.92
N GLY A 298 -7.72 3.11 -18.30
CA GLY A 298 -8.95 2.52 -18.85
C GLY A 298 -9.66 1.64 -17.81
N ASP A 299 -10.01 0.41 -18.21
CA ASP A 299 -10.61 -0.59 -17.32
C ASP A 299 -9.58 -1.38 -16.50
N GLN A 300 -8.30 -1.01 -16.60
CA GLN A 300 -7.18 -1.67 -15.94
C GLN A 300 -6.40 -0.69 -15.06
N PHE A 301 -5.31 -1.18 -14.48
CA PHE A 301 -4.38 -0.40 -13.69
C PHE A 301 -2.96 -0.60 -14.18
N ARG A 302 -2.11 0.40 -14.01
CA ARG A 302 -0.65 0.23 -14.03
C ARG A 302 -0.13 0.34 -12.62
N LEU A 303 0.83 -0.49 -12.27
CA LEU A 303 1.58 -0.35 -11.02
C LEU A 303 2.90 0.36 -11.32
N TYR A 304 3.15 1.47 -10.65
CA TYR A 304 4.45 2.14 -10.67
C TYR A 304 5.19 1.83 -9.38
N THR A 305 6.50 1.60 -9.45
CA THR A 305 7.34 1.41 -8.26
C THR A 305 8.48 2.42 -8.30
N MET A 306 8.71 3.13 -7.20
CA MET A 306 9.67 4.24 -7.12
C MET A 306 10.67 4.04 -5.99
N HIS A 307 11.94 3.96 -6.34
CA HIS A 307 13.05 3.94 -5.40
C HIS A 307 14.18 4.80 -5.98
N ASP A 308 15.34 4.23 -6.28
CA ASP A 308 16.40 4.91 -7.03
C ASP A 308 16.04 5.19 -8.51
N LYS A 309 14.94 4.62 -8.98
CA LYS A 309 14.35 4.74 -10.32
C LYS A 309 12.83 4.54 -10.26
N VAL A 310 12.15 4.91 -11.35
CA VAL A 310 10.72 4.63 -11.56
C VAL A 310 10.58 3.53 -12.60
N GLU A 311 9.87 2.47 -12.22
CA GLU A 311 9.51 1.38 -13.12
C GLU A 311 8.00 1.29 -13.23
N VAL A 312 7.51 0.92 -14.41
CA VAL A 312 6.09 0.65 -14.67
C VAL A 312 5.87 -0.84 -14.90
N HIS A 313 4.76 -1.35 -14.39
CA HIS A 313 4.36 -2.76 -14.49
C HIS A 313 2.91 -2.84 -14.98
N PHE A 314 2.67 -3.72 -15.94
CA PHE A 314 1.37 -3.85 -16.61
C PHE A 314 0.63 -5.10 -16.12
N PRO A 315 -0.71 -5.11 -16.10
CA PRO A 315 -1.47 -6.27 -15.68
C PRO A 315 -1.11 -7.49 -16.52
N LYS A 316 -0.78 -8.58 -15.82
CA LYS A 316 -0.56 -9.86 -16.48
C LYS A 316 -1.93 -10.46 -16.76
N SER A 317 -2.31 -10.51 -18.04
CA SER A 317 -3.54 -11.21 -18.45
C SER A 317 -3.50 -12.63 -17.88
N PRO A 318 -4.59 -13.12 -17.26
CA PRO A 318 -4.63 -14.51 -16.81
C PRO A 318 -4.36 -15.39 -18.02
N LYS A 319 -3.49 -16.40 -17.88
CA LYS A 319 -3.29 -17.39 -18.94
C LYS A 319 -4.67 -17.95 -19.29
N LYS A 320 -5.13 -17.73 -20.53
CA LYS A 320 -6.27 -18.47 -21.06
C LYS A 320 -5.80 -19.92 -21.16
N ASN A 321 -6.21 -20.74 -20.21
CA ASN A 321 -6.06 -22.20 -20.29
C ASN A 321 -7.00 -22.76 -21.34
#